data_AF-L9MFJ6-F1
#
_entry.id   AF-L9MFJ6-F1
#
_cell.length_a   1.000
_cell.length_b   1.000
_cell.length_c   1.000
_cell.angle_alpha   90.00
_cell.angle_beta   90.00
_cell.angle_gamma   90.00
#
_symmetry.space_group_name_H-M   'P 1'
#
loop_
_entity.id
_entity.type
_entity.pdbx_description
1 polymer ?
#
loop_
_entity_poly.entity_id
_entity_poly.type
_entity_poly.pdbx_seq_one_letter_code
_entity_poly.pdbx_strand_id
1 'polypeptide(L)'
;MTTVPFVTCDLLDDNPDKEIQTLIPSLDGKFFKSYGARKTFGGQIVTVKCFEDNSRVKELLATEGAGKVLVVDGGASMRCALMGDMIAESAVKHHWNGVIIYGCVRDVDALAELDLGVHALASIPQKSHRKGIGEVDLPLYFGSVSFNSGDYVYADNNGIVVSKEKLLDL
;
A
#
# COMPACT_ATOMS: atom_id res chain seq x y z
N MET A 1 -4.48 15.74 -9.21
CA MET A 1 -5.81 15.30 -9.68
C MET A 1 -6.58 14.83 -8.47
N THR A 2 -7.82 15.30 -8.29
CA THR A 2 -8.69 14.86 -7.20
C THR A 2 -9.11 13.42 -7.48
N THR A 3 -8.65 12.48 -6.65
CA THR A 3 -9.09 11.08 -6.68
C THR A 3 -10.61 11.02 -6.58
N VAL A 4 -11.26 10.30 -7.49
CA VAL A 4 -12.72 10.07 -7.43
C VAL A 4 -13.04 9.36 -6.10
N PRO A 5 -13.91 9.93 -5.25
CA PRO A 5 -14.27 9.26 -4.00
C PRO A 5 -15.04 7.98 -4.32
N PHE A 6 -14.62 6.87 -3.71
CA PHE A 6 -15.28 5.57 -3.79
C PHE A 6 -15.30 4.90 -2.41
N VAL A 7 -16.12 3.86 -2.27
CA VAL A 7 -16.17 2.99 -1.10
C VAL A 7 -15.94 1.56 -1.56
N THR A 8 -15.11 0.80 -0.84
CA THR A 8 -14.78 -0.58 -1.23
C THR A 8 -15.99 -1.51 -1.18
N CYS A 9 -16.96 -1.24 -0.30
CA CYS A 9 -18.23 -1.94 -0.26
C CYS A 9 -19.00 -1.80 -1.58
N ASP A 10 -19.19 -0.57 -2.05
CA ASP A 10 -19.89 -0.30 -3.32
C ASP A 10 -19.17 -0.95 -4.51
N LEU A 11 -17.82 -0.97 -4.50
CA LEU A 11 -17.06 -1.67 -5.54
C LEU A 11 -17.37 -3.16 -5.61
N LEU A 12 -17.61 -3.82 -4.48
CA LEU A 12 -17.99 -5.24 -4.45
C LEU A 12 -19.44 -5.42 -4.92
N ASP A 13 -20.36 -4.59 -4.41
CA ASP A 13 -21.79 -4.67 -4.71
C ASP A 13 -22.11 -4.35 -6.18
N ASP A 14 -21.40 -3.38 -6.78
CA ASP A 14 -21.59 -2.93 -8.16
C ASP A 14 -20.91 -3.84 -9.20
N ASN A 15 -20.04 -4.76 -8.76
CA ASN A 15 -19.29 -5.66 -9.65
C ASN A 15 -19.43 -7.14 -9.26
N PRO A 16 -20.66 -7.68 -9.10
CA PRO A 16 -20.89 -9.02 -8.58
C PRO A 16 -20.35 -10.14 -9.48
N ASP A 17 -20.21 -9.86 -10.78
CA ASP A 17 -19.72 -10.82 -11.78
C ASP A 17 -18.19 -10.81 -11.94
N LYS A 18 -17.48 -9.87 -11.29
CA LYS A 18 -16.02 -9.76 -11.40
C LYS A 18 -15.31 -10.55 -10.30
N GLU A 19 -14.16 -11.13 -10.65
CA GLU A 19 -13.26 -11.73 -9.67
C GLU A 19 -12.56 -10.63 -8.85
N ILE A 20 -13.17 -10.25 -7.73
CA ILE A 20 -12.59 -9.31 -6.76
C ILE A 20 -12.17 -10.07 -5.50
N GLN A 21 -10.89 -9.97 -5.15
CA GLN A 21 -10.34 -10.53 -3.93
C GLN A 21 -10.45 -9.50 -2.80
N THR A 22 -10.90 -9.93 -1.62
CA THR A 22 -10.95 -9.09 -0.42
C THR A 22 -9.89 -9.54 0.57
N LEU A 23 -9.03 -8.62 1.01
CA LEU A 23 -8.02 -8.92 2.02
C LEU A 23 -8.70 -9.19 3.37
N ILE A 24 -8.37 -10.33 3.99
CA ILE A 24 -8.92 -10.66 5.30
C ILE A 24 -8.44 -9.65 6.36
N PRO A 25 -9.32 -9.17 7.25
CA PRO A 25 -9.02 -8.03 8.12
C PRO A 25 -7.97 -8.35 9.20
N SER A 26 -7.81 -9.62 9.59
CA SER A 26 -6.88 -10.07 10.63
C SER A 26 -5.87 -11.07 10.09
N LEU A 27 -4.59 -10.74 10.21
CA LEU A 27 -3.44 -11.56 9.80
C LEU A 27 -2.60 -11.86 11.03
N ASP A 28 -2.77 -13.06 11.61
CA ASP A 28 -2.10 -13.46 12.86
C ASP A 28 -2.26 -12.41 13.98
N GLY A 29 -3.49 -11.93 14.18
CA GLY A 29 -3.84 -10.93 15.18
C GLY A 29 -3.44 -9.49 14.84
N LYS A 30 -3.00 -9.23 13.59
CA LYS A 30 -2.60 -7.90 13.11
C LYS A 30 -3.62 -7.38 12.10
N PHE A 31 -3.83 -6.07 12.12
CA PHE A 31 -4.84 -5.39 11.30
C PHE A 31 -4.16 -4.23 10.57
N PHE A 32 -4.55 -3.98 9.33
CA PHE A 32 -4.14 -2.76 8.64
C PHE A 32 -4.78 -1.53 9.29
N LYS A 33 -4.01 -0.45 9.35
CA LYS A 33 -4.42 0.87 9.83
C LYS A 33 -4.07 1.91 8.80
N SER A 34 -4.90 2.94 8.70
CA SER A 34 -4.63 4.10 7.87
C SER A 34 -3.74 5.12 8.59
N TYR A 35 -2.72 5.61 7.91
CA TYR A 35 -1.75 6.59 8.40
C TYR A 35 -1.59 7.80 7.49
N GLY A 36 -2.17 7.79 6.28
CA GLY A 36 -2.04 8.87 5.29
C GLY A 36 -3.24 9.82 5.32
N ALA A 37 -3.12 11.02 4.72
CA ALA A 37 -4.24 11.96 4.65
C ALA A 37 -5.38 11.46 3.75
N ARG A 38 -5.07 10.65 2.72
CA ARG A 38 -6.08 10.04 1.86
C ARG A 38 -6.70 8.82 2.53
N LYS A 39 -7.96 8.96 2.95
CA LYS A 39 -8.77 7.88 3.54
C LYS A 39 -9.21 6.82 2.54
N THR A 40 -9.21 7.17 1.25
CA THR A 40 -9.56 6.31 0.13
C THR A 40 -8.51 6.51 -0.96
N PHE A 41 -7.98 5.42 -1.51
CA PHE A 41 -7.02 5.45 -2.60
C PHE A 41 -7.02 4.14 -3.37
N GLY A 42 -6.61 4.19 -4.63
CA GLY A 42 -6.43 3.00 -5.44
C GLY A 42 -5.54 3.27 -6.64
N GLY A 43 -5.27 2.24 -7.40
CA GLY A 43 -4.45 2.35 -8.61
C GLY A 43 -3.88 1.02 -9.05
N GLN A 44 -3.11 1.06 -10.13
CA GLN A 44 -2.38 -0.10 -10.62
C GLN A 44 -1.27 -0.48 -9.62
N ILE A 45 -1.18 -1.77 -9.32
CA ILE A 45 -0.25 -2.31 -8.34
C ILE A 45 1.17 -2.30 -8.92
N VAL A 46 2.12 -1.87 -8.09
CA VAL A 46 3.55 -2.18 -8.22
C VAL A 46 3.93 -2.96 -6.96
N THR A 47 4.63 -4.08 -7.11
CA THR A 47 4.99 -4.92 -5.97
C THR A 47 6.46 -4.82 -5.57
N VAL A 48 6.72 -4.96 -4.28
CA VAL A 48 8.06 -5.19 -3.75
C VAL A 48 8.02 -6.12 -2.56
N LYS A 49 8.88 -7.13 -2.56
CA LYS A 49 9.13 -8.02 -1.43
C LYS A 49 10.47 -7.66 -0.79
N CYS A 50 10.47 -7.42 0.51
CA CYS A 50 11.67 -7.11 1.27
C CYS A 50 11.53 -7.59 2.72
N PHE A 51 12.63 -7.63 3.45
CA PHE A 51 12.60 -7.98 4.87
C PHE A 51 13.54 -7.07 5.65
N GLU A 52 12.95 -6.17 6.43
CA GLU A 52 13.67 -5.22 7.30
C GLU A 52 14.69 -4.33 6.57
N ASP A 53 14.46 -4.12 5.27
CA ASP A 53 15.26 -3.29 4.39
C ASP A 53 14.34 -2.52 3.45
N ASN A 54 14.45 -1.18 3.44
CA ASN A 54 13.57 -0.34 2.63
C ASN A 54 14.27 0.29 1.43
N SER A 55 15.39 -0.27 0.98
CA SER A 55 16.14 0.27 -0.16
C SER A 55 15.27 0.32 -1.41
N ARG A 56 14.62 -0.80 -1.77
CA ARG A 56 13.74 -0.88 -2.95
C ARG A 56 12.46 -0.06 -2.80
N VAL A 57 11.89 0.00 -1.59
CA VAL A 57 10.74 0.87 -1.28
C VAL A 57 11.08 2.33 -1.56
N LYS A 58 12.23 2.81 -1.04
CA LYS A 58 12.70 4.18 -1.25
C LYS A 58 12.95 4.47 -2.73
N GLU A 59 13.60 3.55 -3.45
CA GLU A 59 13.91 3.71 -4.87
C GLU A 59 12.65 3.83 -5.72
N LEU A 60 11.66 2.94 -5.52
CA LEU A 60 10.40 2.94 -6.27
C LEU A 60 9.58 4.21 -6.01
N LEU A 61 9.46 4.64 -4.76
CA LEU A 61 8.74 5.85 -4.38
C LEU A 61 9.47 7.15 -4.78
N ALA A 62 10.66 7.05 -5.37
CA ALA A 62 11.35 8.14 -6.05
C ALA A 62 11.21 8.08 -7.59
N THR A 63 10.28 7.27 -8.10
CA THR A 63 9.91 7.19 -9.53
C THR A 63 8.47 7.61 -9.74
N GLU A 64 8.08 7.91 -10.99
CA GLU A 64 6.73 8.35 -11.34
C GLU A 64 5.66 7.30 -11.01
N GLY A 65 4.75 7.68 -10.12
CA GLY A 65 3.73 6.85 -9.50
C GLY A 65 2.30 7.25 -9.83
N ALA A 66 2.07 8.21 -10.74
CA ALA A 66 0.74 8.63 -11.13
C ALA A 66 -0.16 7.42 -11.48
N GLY A 67 -1.30 7.30 -10.79
CA GLY A 67 -2.25 6.21 -10.96
C GLY A 67 -1.84 4.86 -10.37
N LYS A 68 -0.74 4.81 -9.59
CA LYS A 68 -0.17 3.57 -9.04
C LYS A 68 -0.21 3.53 -7.52
N VAL A 69 -0.26 2.31 -6.99
CA VAL A 69 -0.14 2.00 -5.57
C VAL A 69 1.01 1.01 -5.36
N LEU A 70 1.92 1.33 -4.46
CA LEU A 70 3.00 0.42 -4.10
C LEU A 70 2.52 -0.55 -3.03
N VAL A 71 2.61 -1.86 -3.30
CA VAL A 71 2.30 -2.92 -2.34
C VAL A 71 3.62 -3.56 -1.88
N VAL A 72 3.87 -3.47 -0.57
CA VAL A 72 5.12 -3.92 0.07
C VAL A 72 4.83 -5.15 0.92
N ASP A 73 5.38 -6.31 0.54
CA ASP A 73 5.50 -7.45 1.45
C ASP A 73 6.77 -7.27 2.28
N GLY A 74 6.59 -6.82 3.53
CA GLY A 74 7.65 -6.68 4.54
C GLY A 74 7.80 -7.90 5.46
N GLY A 75 7.13 -9.01 5.14
CA GLY A 75 7.06 -10.21 5.97
C GLY A 75 6.36 -10.00 7.33
N ALA A 76 5.52 -8.97 7.46
CA ALA A 76 4.90 -8.56 8.73
C ALA A 76 5.89 -8.39 9.88
N SER A 77 7.13 -8.00 9.60
CA SER A 77 8.07 -7.67 10.68
C SER A 77 7.57 -6.47 11.48
N MET A 78 7.44 -6.68 12.79
CA MET A 78 7.11 -5.64 13.76
C MET A 78 8.35 -5.01 14.39
N ARG A 79 9.55 -5.23 13.82
CA ARG A 79 10.83 -4.81 14.44
C ARG A 79 11.39 -3.52 13.87
N CYS A 80 10.93 -3.09 12.69
CA CYS A 80 11.35 -1.82 12.09
C CYS A 80 10.32 -1.29 11.09
N ALA A 81 10.39 0.01 10.82
CA ALA A 81 9.57 0.71 9.86
C ALA A 81 10.20 0.68 8.46
N LEU A 82 9.38 0.36 7.45
CA LEU A 82 9.78 0.36 6.03
C LEU A 82 9.54 1.72 5.37
N MET A 83 8.70 2.57 5.96
CA MET A 83 8.45 3.93 5.47
C MET A 83 8.29 4.91 6.65
N GLY A 84 8.81 6.11 6.45
CA GLY A 84 8.59 7.29 7.31
C GLY A 84 8.38 8.52 6.43
N ASP A 85 8.32 9.69 7.05
CA ASP A 85 8.03 10.99 6.44
C ASP A 85 8.77 11.26 5.11
N MET A 86 10.11 11.22 5.11
CA MET A 86 10.94 11.54 3.94
C MET A 86 10.65 10.64 2.73
N ILE A 87 10.29 9.38 2.96
CA ILE A 87 9.98 8.44 1.87
C ILE A 87 8.56 8.70 1.35
N ALA A 88 7.62 9.00 2.25
CA ALA A 88 6.25 9.36 1.88
C ALA A 88 6.19 10.71 1.15
N GLU A 89 6.97 11.71 1.57
CA GLU A 89 7.13 12.98 0.85
C GLU A 89 7.65 12.76 -0.57
N SER A 90 8.62 11.86 -0.75
CA SER A 90 9.08 11.46 -2.08
C SER A 90 7.95 10.85 -2.90
N ALA A 91 7.14 9.97 -2.31
CA ALA A 91 5.99 9.36 -2.99
C ALA A 91 4.99 10.42 -3.47
N VAL A 92 4.66 11.41 -2.62
CA VAL A 92 3.79 12.54 -2.98
C VAL A 92 4.39 13.35 -4.12
N LYS A 93 5.69 13.68 -4.03
CA LYS A 93 6.41 14.44 -5.07
C LYS A 93 6.38 13.74 -6.43
N HIS A 94 6.32 12.41 -6.46
CA HIS A 94 6.24 11.62 -7.68
C HIS A 94 4.84 11.04 -7.92
N HIS A 95 3.81 11.69 -7.34
CA HIS A 95 2.40 11.47 -7.66
C HIS A 95 1.85 10.07 -7.38
N TRP A 96 2.46 9.31 -6.46
CA TRP A 96 1.90 8.03 -6.04
C TRP A 96 0.51 8.21 -5.40
N ASN A 97 -0.42 7.30 -5.71
CA ASN A 97 -1.75 7.35 -5.11
C ASN A 97 -1.75 6.83 -3.67
N GLY A 98 -0.88 5.86 -3.37
CA GLY A 98 -0.72 5.34 -2.02
C GLY A 98 0.28 4.20 -1.90
N VAL A 99 0.42 3.71 -0.67
CA VAL A 99 1.30 2.62 -0.29
C VAL A 99 0.58 1.69 0.69
N ILE A 100 0.64 0.39 0.44
CA ILE A 100 0.15 -0.66 1.34
C ILE A 100 1.36 -1.45 1.82
N ILE A 101 1.59 -1.50 3.12
CA ILE A 101 2.78 -2.12 3.72
C ILE A 101 2.37 -3.25 4.66
N TYR A 102 2.62 -4.48 4.25
CA TYR A 102 2.55 -5.65 5.14
C TYR A 102 3.77 -5.67 6.09
N GLY A 103 3.75 -4.73 7.04
CA GLY A 103 4.85 -4.39 7.93
C GLY A 103 4.55 -3.08 8.67
N CYS A 104 5.57 -2.42 9.19
CA CYS A 104 5.41 -1.18 9.97
C CYS A 104 5.84 0.09 9.24
N VAL A 105 5.31 1.21 9.73
CA VAL A 105 5.71 2.59 9.36
C VAL A 105 6.16 3.38 10.60
N ARG A 106 6.55 4.63 10.40
CA ARG A 106 6.90 5.58 11.46
C ARG A 106 6.58 7.02 11.04
N ASP A 107 6.82 7.98 11.93
CA ASP A 107 6.59 9.41 11.68
C ASP A 107 5.11 9.69 11.35
N VAL A 108 4.21 8.99 12.05
CA VAL A 108 2.78 8.86 11.69
C VAL A 108 2.00 10.16 11.69
N ASP A 109 2.37 11.12 12.54
CA ASP A 109 1.73 12.43 12.56
C ASP A 109 2.04 13.20 11.27
N ALA A 110 3.28 13.11 10.77
CA ALA A 110 3.65 13.70 9.48
C ALA A 110 2.99 12.94 8.32
N LEU A 111 2.91 11.60 8.38
CA LEU A 111 2.21 10.81 7.35
C LEU A 111 0.74 11.24 7.20
N ALA A 112 0.07 11.57 8.31
CA ALA A 112 -1.34 11.96 8.33
C ALA A 112 -1.62 13.30 7.63
N GLU A 113 -0.58 14.12 7.39
CA GLU A 113 -0.66 15.41 6.71
C GLU A 113 -0.32 15.32 5.21
N LEU A 114 0.28 14.21 4.76
CA LEU A 114 0.69 14.01 3.37
C LEU A 114 -0.48 13.51 2.52
N ASP A 115 -0.69 14.13 1.35
CA ASP A 115 -1.70 13.76 0.36
C ASP A 115 -1.38 12.42 -0.35
N LEU A 116 -1.37 11.35 0.44
CA LEU A 116 -1.00 9.99 0.08
C LEU A 116 -1.88 9.01 0.86
N GLY A 117 -2.30 7.92 0.23
CA GLY A 117 -2.91 6.79 0.95
C GLY A 117 -1.83 5.94 1.61
N VAL A 118 -1.94 5.64 2.91
CA VAL A 118 -0.95 4.80 3.59
C VAL A 118 -1.66 3.79 4.49
N HIS A 119 -1.62 2.52 4.12
CA HIS A 119 -2.08 1.43 4.97
C HIS A 119 -0.90 0.57 5.44
N ALA A 120 -0.77 0.36 6.75
CA ALA A 120 0.27 -0.50 7.31
C ALA A 120 -0.23 -1.24 8.56
N LEU A 121 0.47 -2.27 9.02
CA LEU A 121 0.02 -3.06 10.18
C LEU A 121 0.20 -2.33 11.51
N ALA A 122 1.31 -1.59 11.67
CA ALA A 122 1.62 -0.88 12.91
C ALA A 122 2.62 0.27 12.69
N SER A 123 2.76 1.11 13.71
CA SER A 123 3.82 2.12 13.79
C SER A 123 4.94 1.65 14.73
N ILE A 124 6.19 1.94 14.40
CA ILE A 124 7.36 1.66 15.26
C ILE A 124 8.47 2.70 15.01
N PRO A 125 9.15 3.26 16.02
CA PRO A 125 10.17 4.29 15.80
C PRO A 125 11.45 3.79 15.09
N GLN A 126 11.76 2.49 15.24
CA GLN A 126 12.98 1.89 14.70
C GLN A 126 12.98 1.90 13.17
N LYS A 127 14.01 2.49 12.54
CA LYS A 127 14.19 2.42 11.08
C LYS A 127 14.69 1.05 10.63
N SER A 128 14.33 0.65 9.41
CA SER A 128 14.89 -0.50 8.71
C SER A 128 16.35 -0.29 8.28
N HIS A 129 16.96 -1.33 7.72
CA HIS A 129 18.25 -1.26 7.04
C HIS A 129 18.12 -0.68 5.62
N ARG A 130 19.28 -0.41 5.01
CA ARG A 130 19.44 0.05 3.62
C ARG A 130 20.65 -0.61 2.95
N LYS A 131 20.55 -1.89 2.65
CA LYS A 131 21.59 -2.75 2.08
C LYS A 131 21.32 -3.10 0.60
N GLY A 132 20.30 -2.50 -0.03
CA GLY A 132 19.93 -2.77 -1.43
C GLY A 132 19.15 -4.08 -1.61
N ILE A 133 18.67 -4.69 -0.53
CA ILE A 133 17.98 -5.99 -0.54
C ILE A 133 16.49 -5.79 -0.84
N GLY A 134 15.92 -6.71 -1.61
CA GLY A 134 14.51 -6.75 -1.96
C GLY A 134 14.33 -7.06 -3.45
N GLU A 135 13.17 -7.58 -3.79
CA GLU A 135 12.78 -8.01 -5.12
C GLU A 135 11.55 -7.21 -5.56
N VAL A 136 11.59 -6.67 -6.77
CA VAL A 136 10.53 -5.84 -7.36
C VAL A 136 9.79 -6.66 -8.41
N ASP A 137 8.50 -6.38 -8.60
CA ASP A 137 7.65 -7.03 -9.60
C ASP A 137 7.49 -8.55 -9.42
N LEU A 138 7.61 -9.03 -8.17
CA LEU A 138 7.24 -10.39 -7.81
C LEU A 138 5.77 -10.48 -7.39
N PRO A 139 5.07 -11.58 -7.71
CA PRO A 139 3.80 -11.92 -7.09
C PRO A 139 3.94 -11.98 -5.57
N LEU A 140 3.08 -11.24 -4.86
CA LEU A 140 3.00 -11.27 -3.41
C LEU A 140 1.74 -12.03 -2.99
N TYR A 141 1.79 -12.67 -1.82
CA TYR A 141 0.65 -13.37 -1.25
C TYR A 141 0.59 -13.14 0.26
N PHE A 142 -0.46 -12.45 0.71
CA PHE A 142 -0.77 -12.29 2.12
C PHE A 142 -2.26 -12.01 2.29
N GLY A 143 -2.81 -12.40 3.43
CA GLY A 143 -4.23 -12.21 3.74
C GLY A 143 -5.20 -12.83 2.76
N SER A 144 -4.85 -14.03 2.28
CA SER A 144 -5.64 -14.79 1.30
C SER A 144 -5.82 -14.06 -0.04
N VAL A 145 -4.98 -13.08 -0.34
CA VAL A 145 -5.01 -12.29 -1.57
C VAL A 145 -3.66 -12.37 -2.27
N SER A 146 -3.70 -12.54 -3.59
CA SER A 146 -2.55 -12.39 -4.46
C SER A 146 -2.48 -10.95 -4.98
N PHE A 147 -1.30 -10.34 -4.89
CA PHE A 147 -1.00 -9.03 -5.46
C PHE A 147 0.04 -9.20 -6.57
N ASN A 148 -0.31 -8.86 -7.80
CA ASN A 148 0.61 -8.88 -8.93
C ASN A 148 0.79 -7.47 -9.49
N SER A 149 1.99 -7.15 -9.97
CA SER A 149 2.18 -5.91 -10.72
C SER A 149 1.27 -5.91 -11.95
N GLY A 150 0.57 -4.80 -12.17
CA GLY A 150 -0.37 -4.64 -13.27
C GLY A 150 -1.85 -4.84 -12.90
N ASP A 151 -2.15 -5.61 -11.85
CA ASP A 151 -3.49 -5.69 -11.24
C ASP A 151 -3.86 -4.35 -10.57
N TYR A 152 -5.08 -4.22 -10.07
CA TYR A 152 -5.59 -3.01 -9.43
C TYR A 152 -5.93 -3.26 -7.96
N VAL A 153 -5.59 -2.29 -7.12
CA VAL A 153 -5.95 -2.29 -5.70
C VAL A 153 -6.77 -1.05 -5.36
N TYR A 154 -7.75 -1.25 -4.49
CA TYR A 154 -8.61 -0.20 -3.96
C TYR A 154 -8.67 -0.37 -2.44
N ALA A 155 -8.44 0.71 -1.72
CA ALA A 155 -8.35 0.71 -0.27
C ALA A 155 -9.11 1.90 0.31
N ASP A 156 -9.86 1.63 1.37
CA ASP A 156 -10.47 2.62 2.23
C ASP A 156 -10.47 2.13 3.69
N ASN A 157 -11.12 2.87 4.59
CA ASN A 157 -11.19 2.48 6.00
C ASN A 157 -11.97 1.17 6.26
N ASN A 158 -12.73 0.65 5.28
CA ASN A 158 -13.45 -0.62 5.41
C ASN A 158 -12.54 -1.81 5.10
N GLY A 159 -11.64 -1.66 4.11
CA GLY A 159 -10.73 -2.74 3.74
C GLY A 159 -9.91 -2.47 2.49
N ILE A 160 -9.30 -3.54 2.00
CA ILE A 160 -8.48 -3.56 0.79
C ILE A 160 -9.06 -4.63 -0.14
N VAL A 161 -9.36 -4.25 -1.38
CA VAL A 161 -9.81 -5.16 -2.43
C VAL A 161 -8.87 -5.12 -3.62
N VAL A 162 -8.71 -6.25 -4.30
CA VAL A 162 -7.84 -6.42 -5.46
C VAL A 162 -8.64 -6.99 -6.62
N SER A 163 -8.48 -6.41 -7.80
CA SER A 163 -9.07 -6.89 -9.04
C SER A 163 -8.02 -6.99 -10.13
N LYS A 164 -8.15 -7.97 -11.02
CA LYS A 164 -7.31 -8.07 -12.23
C LYS A 164 -7.64 -6.97 -13.25
N GLU A 165 -8.84 -6.39 -13.15
CA GLU A 165 -9.35 -5.39 -14.07
C GLU A 165 -9.51 -4.04 -13.38
N LYS A 166 -9.45 -2.97 -14.18
CA LYS A 166 -9.70 -1.61 -13.69
C LYS A 166 -11.19 -1.45 -13.40
N LEU A 167 -11.54 -1.11 -12.16
CA LEU A 167 -12.92 -0.85 -11.74
C LEU A 167 -13.31 0.63 -11.84
N LEU A 168 -12.34 1.54 -11.66
CA LEU A 168 -12.53 2.99 -11.66
C LEU A 168 -11.38 3.71 -12.35
N ASP A 169 -11.68 4.84 -12.98
CA ASP A 169 -10.70 5.83 -13.42
C ASP A 169 -10.29 6.74 -12.25
N LEU A 170 -9.06 6.56 -11.76
CA LEU A 170 -8.49 7.23 -10.58
C LEU A 170 -7.41 8.25 -10.93
#